data_AF-A0A5C7MTY4-F1
#
_entry.id   AF-A0A5C7MTY4-F1
#
_cell.length_a   1.000
_cell.length_b   1.000
_cell.length_c   1.000
_cell.angle_alpha   90.00
_cell.angle_beta   90.00
_cell.angle_gamma   90.00
#
_symmetry.space_group_name_H-M   'P 1'
#
loop_
_entity.id
_entity.type
_entity.pdbx_description
1 polymer ?
#
loop_
_entity_poly.entity_id
_entity_poly.type
_entity_poly.pdbx_seq_one_letter_code
_entity_poly.pdbx_strand_id
1 'polypeptide(L)'
;MTLAFWKTWPKAEQFFLAALGLLFLVSILLFWNAYFQNPAPAITWDHYEEIQNEEVTLRTVPVGIFELPVKADNFFVFETQLGSPLQVSTPYHYTSLVLFFISICVLLTIITTLKRFWFLAGMTVFSIFTVSLNLETLAIAGLTNKYPTFVFLFSCIALCYYAHAFGTQLSFFKRLGLIAVVFAICGFTISFYSDTALPFLHLSANSYLFGVVLTIVFILLIGHEL
;
A
#
# COMPACT_ATOMS: atom_id res chain seq x y z
N MET A 1 -17.95 -8.91 32.76
CA MET A 1 -16.76 -9.55 32.13
C MET A 1 -15.55 -8.70 32.49
N THR A 2 -14.49 -9.30 33.03
CA THR A 2 -13.27 -8.55 33.38
C THR A 2 -12.46 -8.24 32.12
N LEU A 3 -11.94 -7.01 32.01
CA LEU A 3 -11.14 -6.51 30.88
C LEU A 3 -9.85 -7.32 30.59
N ALA A 4 -9.49 -8.28 31.45
CA ALA A 4 -8.25 -9.06 31.36
C ALA A 4 -8.49 -10.56 31.08
N PHE A 5 -9.47 -10.88 30.24
CA PHE A 5 -9.82 -12.28 29.89
C PHE A 5 -8.65 -13.07 29.28
N TRP A 6 -7.71 -12.39 28.60
CA TRP A 6 -6.57 -12.99 27.92
C TRP A 6 -5.49 -13.55 28.86
N LYS A 7 -5.50 -13.18 30.15
CA LYS A 7 -4.48 -13.64 31.12
C LYS A 7 -4.56 -15.12 31.46
N THR A 8 -5.71 -15.77 31.23
CA THR A 8 -5.89 -17.21 31.48
C THR A 8 -5.45 -18.08 30.30
N TRP A 9 -5.10 -17.48 29.17
CA TRP A 9 -4.72 -18.23 27.96
C TRP A 9 -3.30 -18.80 28.04
N PRO A 10 -2.98 -19.83 27.23
CA PRO A 10 -1.62 -20.30 27.05
C PRO A 10 -0.67 -19.17 26.62
N LYS A 11 0.57 -19.16 27.14
CA LYS A 11 1.54 -18.08 26.86
C LYS A 11 1.80 -17.82 25.37
N ALA A 12 1.74 -18.87 24.55
CA ALA A 12 1.93 -18.74 23.10
C ALA A 12 0.81 -17.92 22.43
N GLU A 13 -0.43 -18.10 22.87
CA GLU A 13 -1.60 -17.37 22.35
C GLU A 13 -1.62 -15.93 22.87
N GLN A 14 -1.22 -15.72 24.12
CA GLN A 14 -1.03 -14.37 24.68
C GLN A 14 0.02 -13.58 23.90
N PHE A 15 1.17 -14.20 23.60
CA PHE A 15 2.22 -13.60 22.79
C PHE A 15 1.72 -13.28 21.39
N PHE A 16 0.97 -14.20 20.76
CA PHE A 16 0.41 -13.98 19.43
C PHE A 16 -0.59 -12.82 19.41
N LEU A 17 -1.49 -12.74 20.39
CA LEU A 17 -2.42 -11.61 20.53
C LEU A 17 -1.67 -10.31 20.77
N ALA A 18 -0.63 -10.31 21.62
CA ALA A 18 0.20 -9.13 21.85
C ALA A 18 0.93 -8.67 20.58
N ALA A 19 1.45 -9.61 19.78
CA ALA A 19 2.10 -9.33 18.50
C ALA A 19 1.12 -8.72 17.48
N LEU A 20 -0.10 -9.27 17.37
CA LEU A 20 -1.15 -8.69 16.54
C LEU A 20 -1.61 -7.31 17.04
N GLY A 21 -1.74 -7.14 18.35
CA GLY A 21 -2.07 -5.85 18.96
C GLY A 21 -0.99 -4.79 18.70
N LEU A 22 0.29 -5.17 18.79
CA LEU A 22 1.39 -4.29 18.44
C LEU A 22 1.36 -3.94 16.95
N LEU A 23 1.14 -4.92 16.06
CA LEU A 23 1.00 -4.69 14.62
C LEU A 23 -0.13 -3.71 14.31
N PHE A 24 -1.27 -3.87 14.96
CA PHE A 24 -2.41 -2.96 14.84
C PHE A 24 -2.08 -1.53 15.32
N LEU A 25 -1.42 -1.39 16.48
CA LEU A 25 -0.99 -0.08 16.98
C LEU A 25 0.03 0.58 16.05
N VAL A 26 0.99 -0.18 15.53
CA VAL A 26 1.96 0.32 14.53
C VAL A 26 1.24 0.79 13.27
N SER A 27 0.24 0.04 12.78
CA SER A 27 -0.57 0.44 11.63
C SER A 27 -1.32 1.76 11.88
N ILE A 28 -1.91 1.96 13.06
CA ILE A 28 -2.57 3.22 13.44
C ILE A 28 -1.56 4.37 13.49
N LEU A 29 -0.41 4.16 14.13
CA LEU A 29 0.63 5.19 14.25
C LEU A 29 1.16 5.61 12.88
N LEU A 30 1.39 4.64 11.99
CA LEU A 30 1.79 4.92 10.61
C LEU A 30 0.70 5.67 9.84
N PHE A 31 -0.58 5.30 10.02
CA PHE A 31 -1.70 6.02 9.41
C PHE A 31 -1.76 7.48 9.88
N TRP A 32 -1.67 7.73 11.19
CA TRP A 32 -1.67 9.09 11.74
C TRP A 32 -0.45 9.89 11.28
N ASN A 33 0.73 9.27 11.26
CA ASN A 33 1.95 9.90 10.78
C ASN A 33 1.84 10.30 9.30
N ALA A 34 1.37 9.38 8.44
CA ALA A 34 1.13 9.67 7.03
C ALA A 34 0.04 10.75 6.84
N TYR A 35 -1.01 10.73 7.67
CA TYR A 35 -2.07 11.73 7.63
C TYR A 35 -1.55 13.15 7.90
N PHE A 36 -0.67 13.32 8.89
CA PHE A 36 -0.09 14.63 9.22
C PHE A 36 0.96 15.12 8.22
N GLN A 37 1.53 14.24 7.40
CA GLN A 37 2.47 14.64 6.35
C GLN A 37 1.73 15.17 5.11
N ASN A 38 0.49 14.74 4.85
CA ASN A 38 -0.30 15.23 3.72
C ASN A 38 -0.46 16.77 3.74
N PRO A 39 -0.25 17.47 2.61
CA PRO A 39 -0.15 16.95 1.24
C PRO A 39 1.26 16.50 0.81
N ALA A 40 2.30 16.68 1.63
CA ALA A 40 3.64 16.23 1.33
C ALA A 40 3.81 14.72 1.67
N PRO A 41 4.54 13.93 0.87
CA PRO A 41 5.25 14.29 -0.36
C PRO A 41 4.38 14.17 -1.63
N ALA A 42 3.07 13.93 -1.52
CA ALA A 42 2.20 13.71 -2.68
C ALA A 42 2.13 14.91 -3.63
N ILE A 43 2.08 16.12 -3.08
CA ILE A 43 2.11 17.40 -3.80
C ILE A 43 3.02 18.36 -3.02
N THR A 44 4.03 18.90 -3.70
CA THR A 44 4.85 20.01 -3.22
C THR A 44 4.53 21.29 -3.99
N TRP A 45 5.03 22.42 -3.51
CA TRP A 45 4.92 23.69 -4.23
C TRP A 45 6.22 23.92 -5.01
N ASP A 46 6.10 24.03 -6.33
CA ASP A 46 7.20 24.42 -7.20
C ASP A 46 7.13 25.94 -7.41
N HIS A 47 8.25 26.61 -7.13
CA HIS A 47 8.38 28.06 -7.25
C HIS A 47 9.02 28.40 -8.59
N TYR A 48 8.32 29.17 -9.41
CA TYR A 48 8.83 29.69 -10.68
C TYR A 48 9.03 31.20 -10.56
N GLU A 49 10.27 31.63 -10.72
CA GLU A 49 10.63 33.04 -10.75
C GLU A 49 10.86 33.48 -12.20
N GLU A 50 10.09 34.47 -12.66
CA GLU A 50 10.25 35.07 -13.98
C GLU A 50 10.63 36.54 -13.81
N ILE A 51 11.74 36.94 -14.45
CA ILE A 51 12.20 38.33 -14.46
C ILE A 51 11.72 38.96 -15.76
N GLN A 52 10.86 39.97 -15.64
CA GLN A 52 10.38 40.76 -16.77
C GLN A 52 11.01 42.16 -16.73
N ASN A 53 11.64 42.55 -17.84
CA ASN A 53 12.23 43.86 -18.00
C ASN A 53 11.23 44.79 -18.69
N GLU A 54 10.87 45.87 -18.03
CA GLU A 54 10.12 46.97 -18.65
C GLU A 54 10.97 48.24 -18.66
N GLU A 55 11.08 48.84 -19.85
CA GLU A 55 11.77 50.12 -20.02
C GLU A 55 10.88 51.25 -19.50
N VAL A 56 11.26 51.85 -18.38
CA VAL A 56 10.55 53.00 -17.81
C VAL A 56 11.32 54.27 -18.14
N THR A 57 10.61 55.30 -18.60
CA THR A 57 11.24 56.60 -18.87
C THR A 57 11.44 57.34 -17.54
N LEU A 58 12.70 57.50 -17.10
CA LEU A 58 13.01 58.19 -15.84
C LEU A 58 12.94 59.70 -15.97
N ARG A 59 13.47 60.23 -17.09
CA ARG A 59 13.57 61.67 -17.36
C ARG A 59 13.76 61.91 -18.85
N THR A 60 13.18 62.99 -19.36
CA THR A 60 13.50 63.51 -20.70
C THR A 60 14.60 64.56 -20.60
N VAL A 61 15.60 64.49 -21.47
CA VAL A 61 16.69 65.47 -21.56
C VAL A 61 16.54 66.24 -22.87
N PRO A 62 16.40 67.58 -22.83
CA PRO A 62 16.31 68.39 -24.04
C PRO A 62 17.68 68.51 -24.71
N VAL A 63 17.76 68.15 -25.99
CA VAL A 63 18.94 68.35 -26.85
C VAL A 63 18.51 69.15 -28.08
N GLY A 64 18.71 70.47 -28.00
CA GLY A 64 18.27 71.40 -29.04
C GLY A 64 16.75 71.55 -29.08
N ILE A 65 16.13 71.19 -30.21
CA ILE A 65 14.66 71.21 -30.42
C ILE A 65 13.99 69.85 -30.14
N PHE A 66 14.74 68.83 -29.74
CA PHE A 66 14.22 67.49 -29.47
C PHE A 66 14.29 67.14 -27.98
N GLU A 67 13.30 66.40 -27.49
CA GLU A 67 13.32 65.80 -26.16
C GLU A 67 13.69 64.32 -26.28
N LEU A 68 14.83 63.93 -25.71
CA LEU A 68 15.27 62.54 -25.69
C LEU A 68 14.86 61.87 -24.37
N PRO A 69 14.05 60.80 -24.39
CA PRO A 69 13.74 60.04 -23.19
C PRO A 69 14.97 59.22 -22.75
N VAL A 70 15.44 59.46 -21.53
CA VAL A 70 16.40 58.58 -20.86
C VAL A 70 15.60 57.43 -20.26
N LYS A 71 15.71 56.27 -20.90
CA LYS A 71 15.11 55.01 -20.45
C LYS A 71 16.01 54.37 -19.40
N ALA A 72 15.41 53.77 -18.39
CA ALA A 72 16.09 52.84 -17.50
C ALA A 72 15.35 51.51 -17.48
N ASP A 73 16.13 50.45 -17.36
CA ASP A 73 15.61 49.10 -17.22
C ASP A 73 15.06 48.94 -15.80
N ASN A 74 13.77 48.67 -15.69
CA ASN A 74 13.15 48.25 -14.44
C ASN A 74 12.93 46.73 -14.49
N PHE A 75 13.33 46.05 -13.43
CA PHE A 75 13.25 44.59 -13.33
C PHE A 75 12.10 44.23 -12.40
N PHE A 76 11.05 43.62 -12.93
CA PHE A 76 9.98 43.02 -12.14
C PHE A 76 10.28 41.54 -11.95
N VAL A 77 10.26 41.08 -10.70
CA VAL A 77 10.39 39.66 -10.35
C VAL A 77 8.99 39.15 -10.03
N PHE A 78 8.47 38.28 -10.88
CA PHE A 78 7.21 37.59 -10.66
C PHE A 78 7.48 36.20 -10.11
N GLU A 79 6.91 35.88 -8.95
CA GLU A 79 6.93 34.54 -8.38
C GLU A 79 5.57 33.88 -8.61
N THR A 80 5.56 32.74 -9.30
CA THR A 80 4.37 31.90 -9.49
C THR A 80 4.57 30.58 -8.76
N GLN A 81 3.62 30.22 -7.90
CA GLN A 81 3.61 28.95 -7.19
C GLN A 81 2.66 27.98 -7.88
N LEU A 82 3.21 26.88 -8.41
CA LEU A 82 2.45 25.82 -9.06
C LEU A 82 2.53 24.54 -8.22
N GLY A 83 1.50 23.69 -8.29
CA GLY A 83 1.54 22.37 -7.68
C GLY A 83 2.50 21.47 -8.45
N SER A 84 3.40 20.79 -7.74
CA SER A 84 4.33 19.82 -8.32
C SER A 84 3.56 18.66 -8.97
N PRO A 85 4.20 17.90 -9.89
CA PRO A 85 3.65 16.61 -10.30
C PRO A 85 3.46 15.69 -9.09
N LEU A 86 2.45 14.82 -9.18
CA LEU A 86 2.09 13.92 -8.09
C LEU A 86 3.22 12.92 -7.82
N GLN A 87 3.81 12.97 -6.63
CA GLN A 87 4.89 12.06 -6.23
C GLN A 87 4.36 11.00 -5.27
N VAL A 88 4.46 9.72 -5.65
CA VAL A 88 4.01 8.64 -4.77
C VAL A 88 5.09 8.31 -3.75
N SER A 89 4.74 8.34 -2.46
CA SER A 89 5.64 8.01 -1.37
C SER A 89 5.88 6.50 -1.27
N THR A 90 6.85 5.99 -2.02
CA THR A 90 7.24 4.58 -2.05
C THR A 90 7.37 3.88 -0.67
N PRO A 91 8.01 4.46 0.37
CA PRO A 91 8.19 3.75 1.64
C PRO A 91 6.87 3.43 2.35
N TYR A 92 5.91 4.36 2.40
CA TYR A 92 4.61 4.12 3.05
C TYR A 92 3.81 3.02 2.34
N HIS A 93 3.85 2.98 1.01
CA HIS A 93 3.22 1.92 0.23
C HIS A 93 3.84 0.55 0.51
N TYR A 94 5.16 0.46 0.60
CA TYR A 94 5.85 -0.80 0.89
C TYR A 94 5.58 -1.29 2.32
N THR A 95 5.59 -0.39 3.31
CA THR A 95 5.23 -0.77 4.68
C THR A 95 3.78 -1.23 4.79
N SER A 96 2.85 -0.51 4.13
CA SER A 96 1.43 -0.88 4.06
C SER A 96 1.25 -2.28 3.44
N LEU A 97 1.93 -2.55 2.32
CA LEU A 97 1.90 -3.84 1.65
C LEU A 97 2.40 -5.00 2.54
N VAL A 98 3.52 -4.79 3.25
CA VAL A 98 4.06 -5.80 4.18
C VAL A 98 3.08 -6.11 5.31
N LEU A 99 2.50 -5.08 5.93
CA LEU A 99 1.50 -5.24 6.99
C LEU A 99 0.29 -6.01 6.47
N PHE A 100 -0.21 -5.63 5.30
CA PHE A 100 -1.34 -6.29 4.65
C PHE A 100 -1.05 -7.77 4.36
N PHE A 101 0.13 -8.12 3.86
CA PHE A 101 0.51 -9.52 3.64
C PHE A 101 0.60 -10.33 4.93
N ILE A 102 1.13 -9.74 6.00
CA ILE A 102 1.15 -10.41 7.31
C ILE A 102 -0.28 -10.70 7.77
N SER A 103 -1.18 -9.71 7.66
CA SER A 103 -2.59 -9.88 8.00
C SER A 103 -3.26 -10.98 7.17
N ILE A 104 -3.01 -11.03 5.86
CA ILE A 104 -3.54 -12.08 5.00
C ILE A 104 -2.98 -13.46 5.35
N CYS A 105 -1.69 -13.58 5.62
CA CYS A 105 -1.09 -14.85 6.03
C CYS A 105 -1.74 -15.39 7.31
N VAL A 106 -1.97 -14.52 8.29
CA VAL A 106 -2.67 -14.86 9.53
C VAL A 106 -4.11 -15.28 9.25
N LEU A 107 -4.85 -14.49 8.47
CA LEU A 107 -6.24 -14.77 8.13
C LEU A 107 -6.37 -16.10 7.39
N LEU A 108 -5.50 -16.36 6.41
CA LEU A 108 -5.48 -17.61 5.66
C LEU A 108 -5.15 -18.80 6.57
N THR A 109 -4.23 -18.63 7.52
CA THR A 109 -3.92 -19.65 8.53
C THR A 109 -5.17 -19.99 9.36
N ILE A 110 -5.92 -18.98 9.80
CA ILE A 110 -7.19 -19.17 10.53
C ILE A 110 -8.22 -19.88 9.65
N ILE A 111 -8.36 -19.51 8.37
CA ILE A 111 -9.28 -20.19 7.45
C ILE A 111 -8.99 -21.70 7.38
N THR A 112 -7.72 -22.12 7.39
CA THR A 112 -7.37 -23.56 7.32
C THR A 112 -7.83 -24.37 8.54
N THR A 113 -8.15 -23.74 9.67
CA THR A 113 -8.63 -24.42 10.89
C THR A 113 -10.15 -24.43 11.01
N LEU A 114 -10.88 -23.71 10.15
CA LEU A 114 -12.34 -23.66 10.16
C LEU A 114 -12.97 -24.95 9.62
N LYS A 115 -14.26 -25.18 9.92
CA LYS A 115 -15.04 -26.30 9.37
C LYS A 115 -15.14 -26.19 7.84
N ARG A 116 -15.33 -27.34 7.17
CA ARG A 116 -15.35 -27.48 5.69
C ARG A 116 -16.12 -26.38 4.94
N PHE A 117 -17.33 -26.03 5.40
CA PHE A 117 -18.15 -25.00 4.76
C PHE A 117 -17.48 -23.61 4.82
N TRP A 118 -17.04 -23.20 6.01
CA TRP A 118 -16.36 -21.92 6.24
C TRP A 118 -14.98 -21.86 5.59
N PHE A 119 -14.27 -22.98 5.52
CA PHE A 119 -13.02 -23.09 4.75
C PHE A 119 -13.26 -22.75 3.27
N LEU A 120 -14.25 -23.37 2.62
CA LEU A 120 -14.57 -23.11 1.22
C LEU A 120 -14.99 -21.65 0.98
N ALA A 121 -15.79 -21.07 1.89
CA ALA A 121 -16.19 -19.67 1.82
C ALA A 121 -14.96 -18.74 1.90
N GLY A 122 -14.08 -18.96 2.88
CA GLY A 122 -12.86 -18.18 3.05
C GLY A 122 -11.91 -18.29 1.85
N MET A 123 -11.73 -19.49 1.31
CA MET A 123 -10.90 -19.71 0.11
C MET A 123 -11.51 -19.08 -1.15
N THR A 124 -12.83 -18.99 -1.25
CA THR A 124 -13.51 -18.29 -2.35
C THR A 124 -13.23 -16.80 -2.30
N VAL A 125 -13.37 -16.19 -1.12
CA VAL A 125 -13.03 -14.77 -0.90
C VAL A 125 -11.54 -14.52 -1.20
N PHE A 126 -10.65 -15.40 -0.76
CA PHE A 126 -9.22 -15.32 -1.06
C PHE A 126 -8.89 -15.47 -2.56
N SER A 127 -9.69 -16.25 -3.29
CA SER A 127 -9.53 -16.39 -4.74
C SER A 127 -9.89 -15.10 -5.47
N ILE A 128 -10.98 -14.45 -5.08
CA ILE A 128 -11.38 -13.14 -5.59
C ILE A 128 -10.30 -12.10 -5.29
N PHE A 129 -9.77 -12.11 -4.06
CA PHE A 129 -8.63 -11.26 -3.67
C PHE A 129 -7.44 -11.43 -4.61
N THR A 130 -7.01 -12.67 -4.84
CA THR A 130 -5.83 -12.96 -5.66
C THR A 130 -6.00 -12.45 -7.09
N VAL A 131 -7.21 -12.57 -7.65
CA VAL A 131 -7.54 -12.01 -8.96
C VAL A 131 -7.50 -10.48 -8.93
N SER A 132 -7.99 -9.84 -7.85
CA SER A 132 -7.97 -8.38 -7.72
C SER A 132 -6.57 -7.75 -7.66
N LEU A 133 -5.54 -8.52 -7.31
CA LEU A 133 -4.16 -8.04 -7.33
C LEU A 133 -3.62 -7.78 -8.74
N ASN A 134 -4.27 -8.36 -9.77
CA ASN A 134 -3.89 -8.26 -11.18
C ASN A 134 -2.39 -8.52 -11.41
N LEU A 135 -1.88 -9.71 -11.02
CA LEU A 135 -0.45 -10.02 -11.16
C LEU A 135 0.04 -9.99 -12.62
N GLU A 136 -0.87 -10.11 -13.58
CA GLU A 136 -0.59 -9.92 -15.02
C GLU A 136 0.00 -8.55 -15.36
N THR A 137 -0.31 -7.49 -14.60
CA THR A 137 0.22 -6.14 -14.88
C THR A 137 1.69 -6.00 -14.51
N LEU A 138 2.23 -6.94 -13.73
CA LEU A 138 3.63 -6.93 -13.30
C LEU A 138 4.56 -7.53 -14.38
N ALA A 139 4.01 -8.09 -15.47
CA ALA A 139 4.77 -8.68 -16.56
C ALA A 139 5.89 -9.61 -16.05
N ILE A 140 5.55 -10.57 -15.19
CA ILE A 140 6.54 -11.46 -14.55
C ILE A 140 7.15 -12.36 -15.62
N ALA A 141 8.45 -12.26 -15.83
CA ALA A 141 9.22 -12.90 -16.89
C ALA A 141 8.67 -12.59 -18.30
N GLY A 142 8.26 -11.34 -18.55
CA GLY A 142 7.67 -10.89 -19.81
C GLY A 142 6.26 -11.41 -20.08
N LEU A 143 5.66 -12.16 -19.15
CA LEU A 143 4.29 -12.69 -19.30
C LEU A 143 3.26 -11.65 -18.87
N THR A 144 2.53 -11.10 -19.83
CA THR A 144 1.38 -10.20 -19.60
C THR A 144 0.04 -10.96 -19.51
N ASN A 145 0.08 -12.29 -19.51
CA ASN A 145 -1.09 -13.15 -19.40
C ASN A 145 -1.46 -13.40 -17.93
N LYS A 146 -2.67 -13.91 -17.67
CA LYS A 146 -3.15 -14.29 -16.32
C LYS A 146 -2.44 -15.50 -15.69
N TYR A 147 -1.43 -16.05 -16.37
CA TYR A 147 -0.73 -17.26 -15.94
C TYR A 147 -0.07 -17.12 -14.55
N PRO A 148 0.67 -16.04 -14.21
CA PRO A 148 1.26 -15.89 -12.87
C PRO A 148 0.21 -15.85 -11.76
N THR A 149 -0.93 -15.19 -12.01
CA THR A 149 -2.09 -15.15 -11.10
C THR A 149 -2.62 -16.55 -10.83
N PHE A 150 -2.77 -17.39 -11.85
CA PHE A 150 -3.21 -18.78 -11.68
C PHE A 150 -2.19 -19.62 -10.92
N VAL A 151 -0.90 -19.54 -11.25
CA VAL A 151 0.15 -20.31 -10.57
C VAL A 151 0.19 -19.97 -9.09
N PHE A 152 0.13 -18.69 -8.73
CA PHE A 152 0.09 -18.25 -7.35
C PHE A 152 -1.18 -18.74 -6.63
N LEU A 153 -2.35 -18.52 -7.25
CA LEU A 153 -3.64 -18.95 -6.69
C LEU A 153 -3.68 -20.46 -6.42
N PHE A 154 -3.30 -21.29 -7.40
CA PHE A 154 -3.29 -22.74 -7.24
C PHE A 154 -2.29 -23.19 -6.19
N SER A 155 -1.11 -22.56 -6.11
CA SER A 155 -0.11 -22.86 -5.08
C SER A 155 -0.65 -22.59 -3.68
N CYS A 156 -1.30 -21.44 -3.48
CA CYS A 156 -1.93 -21.09 -2.20
C CYS A 156 -3.10 -22.02 -1.86
N ILE A 157 -4.00 -22.29 -2.81
CA ILE A 157 -5.15 -23.19 -2.58
C ILE A 157 -4.67 -24.60 -2.24
N ALA A 158 -3.72 -25.14 -2.99
CA ALA A 158 -3.19 -26.48 -2.76
C ALA A 158 -2.56 -26.60 -1.36
N LEU A 159 -1.76 -25.60 -0.95
CA LEU A 159 -1.15 -25.58 0.38
C LEU A 159 -2.22 -25.47 1.49
N CYS A 160 -3.19 -24.58 1.33
CA CYS A 160 -4.25 -24.38 2.32
C CYS A 160 -5.14 -25.62 2.44
N TYR A 161 -5.47 -26.26 1.31
CA TYR A 161 -6.22 -27.51 1.28
C TYR A 161 -5.43 -28.65 1.92
N TYR A 162 -4.12 -28.76 1.65
CA TYR A 162 -3.26 -29.75 2.31
C TYR A 162 -3.26 -29.56 3.83
N ALA A 163 -3.08 -28.33 4.31
CA ALA A 163 -3.12 -28.00 5.73
C ALA A 163 -4.50 -28.31 6.36
N HIS A 164 -5.59 -28.06 5.63
CA HIS A 164 -6.95 -28.31 6.11
C HIS A 164 -7.28 -29.82 6.16
N ALA A 165 -7.03 -30.56 5.07
CA ALA A 165 -7.47 -31.95 4.92
C ALA A 165 -6.52 -32.97 5.54
N PHE A 166 -5.21 -32.79 5.38
CA PHE A 166 -4.20 -33.77 5.80
C PHE A 166 -3.37 -33.28 6.99
N GLY A 167 -3.16 -31.97 7.09
CA GLY A 167 -2.32 -31.33 8.09
C GLY A 167 -2.97 -31.13 9.46
N THR A 168 -3.99 -31.88 9.85
CA THR A 168 -4.77 -31.64 11.10
C THR A 168 -3.92 -31.64 12.38
N GLN A 169 -2.75 -32.29 12.37
CA GLN A 169 -1.78 -32.28 13.48
C GLN A 169 -0.76 -31.13 13.46
N LEU A 170 -0.73 -30.32 12.40
CA LEU A 170 0.19 -29.18 12.30
C LEU A 170 -0.25 -28.07 13.25
N SER A 171 0.66 -27.63 14.11
CA SER A 171 0.45 -26.47 14.97
C SER A 171 0.21 -25.20 14.15
N PHE A 172 -0.53 -24.25 14.73
CA PHE A 172 -0.87 -22.98 14.10
C PHE A 172 0.37 -22.25 13.52
N PHE A 173 1.46 -22.15 14.31
CA PHE A 173 2.69 -21.49 13.87
C PHE A 173 3.39 -22.17 12.70
N LYS A 174 3.33 -23.51 12.60
CA LYS A 174 3.89 -24.24 11.45
C LYS A 174 3.09 -23.97 10.19
N ARG A 175 1.76 -23.91 10.29
CA ARG A 175 0.87 -23.54 9.17
C ARG A 175 1.14 -22.12 8.69
N LEU A 176 1.23 -21.18 9.64
CA LEU A 176 1.57 -19.79 9.34
C LEU A 176 2.92 -19.67 8.63
N GLY A 177 3.93 -20.40 9.11
CA GLY A 177 5.26 -20.43 8.49
C GLY A 177 5.22 -20.94 7.05
N LEU A 178 4.51 -22.04 6.77
CA LEU A 178 4.38 -22.57 5.41
C LEU A 178 3.69 -21.58 4.45
N ILE A 179 2.61 -20.95 4.91
CA ILE A 179 1.90 -19.94 4.12
C ILE A 179 2.80 -18.73 3.87
N ALA A 180 3.47 -18.22 4.91
CA ALA A 180 4.38 -17.09 4.79
C ALA A 180 5.55 -17.37 3.82
N VAL A 181 6.07 -18.62 3.79
CA VAL A 181 7.11 -19.03 2.84
C VAL A 181 6.62 -18.92 1.38
N VAL A 182 5.39 -19.33 1.08
CA VAL A 182 4.83 -19.20 -0.28
C VAL A 182 4.70 -17.73 -0.69
N PHE A 183 4.23 -16.86 0.21
CA PHE A 183 4.18 -15.42 -0.04
C PHE A 183 5.59 -14.82 -0.22
N ALA A 184 6.58 -15.25 0.58
CA ALA A 184 7.96 -14.80 0.46
C ALA A 184 8.60 -15.24 -0.87
N ILE A 185 8.38 -16.49 -1.30
CA ILE A 185 8.83 -16.97 -2.61
C ILE A 185 8.18 -16.15 -3.73
N CYS A 186 6.87 -15.91 -3.66
CA CYS A 186 6.18 -15.08 -4.65
C CYS A 186 6.74 -13.65 -4.70
N GLY A 187 6.94 -13.01 -3.55
CA GLY A 187 7.56 -11.68 -3.46
C GLY A 187 8.98 -11.66 -4.03
N PHE A 188 9.77 -12.70 -3.77
CA PHE A 188 11.11 -12.86 -4.34
C PHE A 188 11.06 -12.99 -5.87
N THR A 189 10.17 -13.84 -6.40
CA THR A 189 9.99 -13.98 -7.86
C THR A 189 9.59 -12.66 -8.50
N ILE A 190 8.67 -11.91 -7.90
CA ILE A 190 8.25 -10.59 -8.39
C ILE A 190 9.44 -9.62 -8.43
N SER A 191 10.30 -9.62 -7.40
CA SER A 191 11.43 -8.69 -7.32
C SER A 191 12.49 -8.89 -8.41
N PHE A 192 12.70 -10.12 -8.87
CA PHE A 192 13.77 -10.45 -9.83
C PHE A 192 13.27 -10.58 -11.28
N TYR A 193 12.01 -10.96 -11.47
CA TYR A 193 11.47 -11.28 -12.79
C TYR A 193 10.45 -10.26 -13.31
N SER A 194 10.08 -9.23 -12.55
CA SER A 194 9.13 -8.22 -13.05
C SER A 194 9.82 -7.22 -13.97
N ASP A 195 9.25 -7.03 -15.17
CA ASP A 195 9.71 -6.02 -16.14
C ASP A 195 9.08 -4.63 -15.90
N THR A 196 8.18 -4.51 -14.92
CA THR A 196 7.43 -3.28 -14.65
C THR A 196 8.18 -2.36 -13.68
N ALA A 197 8.10 -1.04 -13.90
CA ALA A 197 8.66 -0.08 -12.96
C ALA A 197 7.93 -0.14 -11.61
N LEU A 198 8.68 -0.33 -10.50
CA LEU A 198 8.15 -0.38 -9.13
C LEU A 198 7.01 -1.40 -8.92
N PRO A 199 7.26 -2.71 -9.10
CA PRO A 199 6.21 -3.74 -9.09
C PRO A 199 5.40 -3.82 -7.78
N PHE A 200 6.07 -3.61 -6.65
CA PHE A 200 5.41 -3.64 -5.34
C PHE A 200 4.46 -2.46 -5.11
N LEU A 201 4.69 -1.34 -5.80
CA LEU A 201 3.81 -0.17 -5.71
C LEU A 201 2.47 -0.47 -6.41
N HIS A 202 2.51 -1.10 -7.59
CA HIS A 202 1.31 -1.59 -8.28
C HIS A 202 0.53 -2.59 -7.42
N LEU A 203 1.25 -3.52 -6.77
CA LEU A 203 0.63 -4.53 -5.92
C LEU A 203 -0.05 -3.91 -4.68
N SER A 204 0.61 -2.93 -4.06
CA SER A 204 0.06 -2.14 -2.96
C SER A 204 -1.20 -1.41 -3.38
N ALA A 205 -1.17 -0.70 -4.52
CA ALA A 205 -2.30 0.04 -5.05
C ALA A 205 -3.53 -0.86 -5.25
N ASN A 206 -3.35 -2.03 -5.87
CA ASN A 206 -4.43 -2.98 -6.13
C ASN A 206 -4.98 -3.63 -4.85
N SER A 207 -4.16 -3.79 -3.81
CA SER A 207 -4.60 -4.41 -2.55
C SER A 207 -5.54 -3.55 -1.71
N TYR A 208 -5.52 -2.21 -1.85
CA TYR A 208 -6.28 -1.30 -1.00
C TYR A 208 -7.79 -1.53 -1.07
N LEU A 209 -8.33 -1.63 -2.29
CA LEU A 209 -9.77 -1.80 -2.51
C LEU A 209 -10.26 -3.07 -1.80
N PHE A 210 -9.53 -4.17 -1.97
CA PHE A 210 -9.88 -5.42 -1.32
C PHE A 210 -9.78 -5.34 0.21
N GLY A 211 -8.73 -4.69 0.73
CA GLY A 211 -8.58 -4.46 2.18
C GLY A 211 -9.78 -3.74 2.78
N VAL A 212 -10.25 -2.66 2.15
CA VAL A 212 -11.43 -1.91 2.58
C VAL A 212 -12.69 -2.77 2.56
N VAL A 213 -12.93 -3.51 1.48
CA VAL A 213 -14.08 -4.42 1.37
C VAL A 213 -14.05 -5.48 2.46
N LEU A 214 -12.89 -6.09 2.70
CA LEU A 214 -12.71 -7.09 3.76
C LEU A 214 -13.01 -6.49 5.14
N THR A 215 -12.55 -5.27 5.42
CA THR A 215 -12.85 -4.58 6.68
C THR A 215 -14.34 -4.32 6.85
N ILE A 216 -15.04 -3.85 5.80
CA ILE A 216 -16.49 -3.63 5.84
C ILE A 216 -17.23 -4.94 6.13
N VAL A 217 -16.89 -6.02 5.42
CA VAL A 217 -17.50 -7.34 5.64
C VAL A 217 -17.26 -7.82 7.07
N PHE A 218 -16.05 -7.63 7.61
CA PHE A 218 -15.71 -8.01 8.97
C PHE A 218 -16.50 -7.21 10.02
N ILE A 219 -16.64 -5.89 9.84
CA ILE A 219 -17.45 -5.03 10.71
C ILE A 219 -18.91 -5.47 10.70
N LEU A 220 -19.48 -5.77 9.53
CA LEU A 220 -20.87 -6.22 9.42
C LEU A 220 -21.10 -7.59 10.08
N LEU A 221 -20.13 -8.51 9.96
CA LEU A 221 -20.23 -9.85 10.54
C LEU A 221 -20.18 -9.79 12.08
N ILE A 222 -19.21 -9.05 12.64
CA ILE A 222 -19.08 -8.91 14.10
C ILE A 222 -20.15 -8.00 14.69
N GLY A 223 -20.58 -6.97 13.96
CA GLY A 223 -21.59 -6.04 14.43
C GLY A 223 -22.95 -6.68 14.72
N HIS A 224 -23.25 -7.84 14.13
CA HIS A 224 -24.45 -8.62 14.47
C HIS A 224 -24.28 -9.46 15.75
N GLU A 225 -23.05 -9.78 16.15
CA GLU A 225 -22.76 -10.61 17.33
C GLU A 225 -22.61 -9.78 18.64
N LEU A 226 -22.53 -8.46 18.53
CA LEU A 226 -22.46 -7.50 19.66
C LEU A 226 -23.84 -6.94 20.02
#